data_AF-A0A6A2X790-F1
#
_entry.id   AF-A0A6A2X790-F1
#
_cell.length_a   1.000
_cell.length_b   1.000
_cell.length_c   1.000
_cell.angle_alpha   90.00
_cell.angle_beta   90.00
_cell.angle_gamma   90.00
#
_symmetry.space_group_name_H-M   'P 1'
#
loop_
_entity.id
_entity.type
_entity.pdbx_description
1 polymer ?
#
loop_
_entity_poly.entity_id
_entity_poly.type
_entity_poly.pdbx_seq_one_letter_code
_entity_poly.pdbx_strand_id
1 'polypeptide(L)'
;MVMNRAKPINCSIFKQVYQSFPITSYSPHQKHLTNKIFNLWSRYTKLEKCLTPLPEVSDIKEIAGGPLTKWPQRLNAIPPRISSGSLTGIAENTFVENTEVWKKRVEYYKKIDYQLAETGRYRNFLDMNAYLGGFAAALFDDPLWVMNAVPVKADQINTLGVIYERGLIGTYQNWCEAMSTYPRTYDFIHADSIFSLYKDRCEMEDILLEMDRILRPEGSVIIRDDVDVLLKIKKNIDAMQWEGRIVDHEKGPHEREKILFAVKQYWTTSPLTPKQDQ
;
A
#
# COMPACT_ATOMS: atom_id res chain seq x y z
N MET A 1 -35.17 8.69 -3.29
CA MET A 1 -35.21 7.46 -4.10
C MET A 1 -34.43 6.40 -3.32
N VAL A 2 -35.15 5.47 -2.70
CA VAL A 2 -34.62 4.48 -1.76
C VAL A 2 -33.83 3.43 -2.55
N MET A 3 -32.53 3.28 -2.30
CA MET A 3 -31.76 2.14 -2.81
C MET A 3 -32.17 0.89 -2.04
N ASN A 4 -33.30 0.32 -2.44
CA ASN A 4 -33.76 -0.98 -2.01
C ASN A 4 -32.86 -2.06 -2.63
N ARG A 5 -32.31 -2.92 -1.76
CA ARG A 5 -31.62 -4.19 -2.09
C ARG A 5 -30.58 -4.06 -3.20
N ALA A 6 -29.34 -3.78 -2.80
CA ALA A 6 -28.19 -4.07 -3.66
C ALA A 6 -28.24 -5.56 -4.04
N LYS A 7 -28.45 -5.86 -5.33
CA LYS A 7 -28.23 -7.21 -5.87
C LYS A 7 -26.76 -7.57 -5.66
N PRO A 8 -26.43 -8.84 -5.35
CA PRO A 8 -25.05 -9.26 -5.15
C PRO A 8 -24.27 -9.02 -6.44
N ILE A 9 -23.32 -8.08 -6.39
CA ILE A 9 -22.33 -7.87 -7.44
C ILE A 9 -21.09 -8.68 -7.03
N ASN A 10 -20.52 -9.38 -8.00
CA ASN A 10 -19.44 -10.34 -7.83
C ASN A 10 -18.14 -9.61 -7.44
N CYS A 11 -17.68 -9.78 -6.20
CA CYS A 11 -16.35 -9.30 -5.78
C CYS A 11 -15.31 -10.35 -6.15
N SER A 12 -14.71 -10.19 -7.33
CA SER A 12 -13.41 -10.77 -7.65
C SER A 12 -12.40 -9.63 -7.68
N ILE A 13 -11.41 -9.64 -6.79
CA ILE A 13 -10.15 -8.96 -7.11
C ILE A 13 -9.54 -9.75 -8.28
N PHE A 14 -9.24 -9.03 -9.35
CA PHE A 14 -8.83 -9.44 -10.70
C PHE A 14 -8.18 -10.84 -10.86
N LYS A 15 -8.74 -11.65 -11.78
CA LYS A 15 -8.02 -12.69 -12.52
C LYS A 15 -8.46 -12.66 -13.99
N GLN A 16 -7.70 -11.99 -14.83
CA GLN A 16 -7.74 -12.03 -16.30
C GLN A 16 -6.29 -11.70 -16.71
N VAL A 17 -5.50 -12.61 -17.28
CA VAL A 17 -5.39 -12.98 -18.70
C VAL A 17 -4.71 -14.38 -18.71
N TYR A 18 -5.18 -15.42 -19.39
CA TYR A 18 -4.86 -15.75 -20.79
C TYR A 18 -5.80 -16.85 -21.28
N GLN A 19 -6.46 -16.60 -22.42
CA GLN A 19 -7.21 -17.58 -23.19
C GLN A 19 -6.25 -18.46 -24.02
N SER A 20 -6.33 -19.77 -23.76
CA SER A 20 -6.35 -20.90 -24.70
C SER A 20 -5.48 -20.88 -25.98
N PHE A 21 -4.50 -21.79 -26.03
CA PHE A 21 -4.13 -22.53 -27.25
C PHE A 21 -4.47 -24.02 -27.06
N PRO A 22 -5.17 -24.69 -27.98
CA PRO A 22 -5.43 -26.12 -27.88
C PRO A 22 -4.23 -26.90 -28.41
N ILE A 23 -3.55 -27.68 -27.56
CA ILE A 23 -2.56 -28.67 -28.00
C ILE A 23 -3.25 -30.04 -28.02
N THR A 24 -3.94 -30.34 -29.10
CA THR A 24 -4.33 -31.72 -29.44
C THR A 24 -3.20 -32.36 -30.24
N SER A 25 -2.36 -33.19 -29.58
CA SER A 25 -1.71 -34.41 -30.12
C SER A 25 -0.31 -34.66 -29.53
N TYR A 26 -0.18 -35.32 -28.36
CA TYR A 26 1.10 -35.97 -27.98
C TYR A 26 0.89 -37.24 -27.13
N SER A 27 1.86 -38.16 -27.23
CA SER A 27 1.83 -39.57 -26.81
C SER A 27 1.85 -39.78 -25.28
N PRO A 28 1.54 -40.99 -24.77
CA PRO A 28 1.31 -41.27 -23.34
C PRO A 28 2.44 -40.86 -22.39
N HIS A 29 3.68 -40.76 -22.85
CA HIS A 29 4.83 -40.42 -21.99
C HIS A 29 4.98 -38.92 -21.70
N GLN A 30 4.31 -38.03 -22.45
CA GLN A 30 4.27 -36.59 -22.18
C GLN A 30 3.18 -36.18 -21.18
N LYS A 31 2.25 -37.08 -20.84
CA LYS A 31 1.13 -36.81 -19.91
C LYS A 31 1.58 -36.52 -18.47
N HIS A 32 2.77 -37.00 -18.07
CA HIS A 32 3.25 -36.86 -16.69
C HIS A 32 3.85 -35.48 -16.39
N LEU A 33 4.43 -34.82 -17.41
CA LEU A 33 4.92 -33.44 -17.32
C LEU A 33 3.79 -32.41 -17.48
N THR A 34 2.78 -32.70 -18.31
CA THR A 34 1.61 -31.82 -18.45
C THR A 34 0.73 -31.79 -17.19
N ASN A 35 0.62 -32.90 -16.45
CA ASN A 35 -0.13 -32.91 -15.18
C ASN A 35 0.57 -32.12 -14.06
N LYS A 36 1.90 -31.98 -14.09
CA LYS A 36 2.63 -31.15 -13.12
C LYS A 36 2.43 -29.65 -13.41
N ILE A 37 2.42 -29.27 -14.69
CA ILE A 37 2.19 -27.89 -15.14
C ILE A 37 0.70 -27.48 -14.98
N PHE A 38 -0.25 -28.38 -15.25
CA PHE A 38 -1.68 -28.09 -15.12
C PHE A 38 -2.14 -27.99 -13.65
N ASN A 39 -1.56 -28.78 -12.74
CA ASN A 39 -1.84 -28.66 -11.31
C ASN A 39 -1.27 -27.39 -10.66
N LEU A 40 -0.26 -26.76 -11.28
CA LEU A 40 0.24 -25.43 -10.89
C LEU A 40 -0.64 -24.27 -11.40
N TRP A 41 -1.51 -24.52 -12.39
CA TRP A 41 -2.35 -23.48 -13.03
C TRP A 41 -3.85 -23.54 -12.68
N SER A 42 -4.31 -24.55 -11.93
CA SER A 42 -5.73 -24.75 -11.60
C SER A 42 -6.05 -24.73 -10.10
N ARG A 43 -5.35 -23.93 -9.28
CA ARG A 43 -5.90 -23.50 -7.98
C ARG A 43 -6.85 -22.32 -8.21
N TYR A 44 -8.04 -22.60 -8.73
CA TYR A 44 -9.19 -21.72 -8.55
C TYR A 44 -9.69 -21.94 -7.12
N THR A 45 -9.31 -21.06 -6.21
CA THR A 45 -9.93 -20.96 -4.90
C THR A 45 -11.42 -20.65 -5.09
N LYS A 46 -12.28 -21.40 -4.40
CA LYS A 46 -13.72 -21.15 -4.42
C LYS A 46 -13.95 -19.77 -3.79
N LEU A 47 -14.51 -18.83 -4.56
CA LEU A 47 -14.82 -17.49 -4.04
C LEU A 47 -15.84 -17.61 -2.90
N GLU A 48 -15.47 -17.17 -1.71
CA GLU A 48 -16.39 -17.06 -0.58
C GLU A 48 -17.19 -15.75 -0.69
N LYS A 49 -18.43 -15.75 -0.17
CA LYS A 49 -19.26 -14.54 -0.16
C LYS A 49 -18.66 -13.51 0.81
N CYS A 50 -17.97 -12.52 0.28
CA CYS A 50 -17.29 -11.48 1.05
C CYS A 50 -18.11 -10.19 1.16
N LEU A 51 -19.42 -10.29 1.43
CA LEU A 51 -20.17 -9.10 1.83
C LEU A 51 -19.88 -8.86 3.32
N THR A 52 -19.16 -7.78 3.64
CA THR A 52 -19.15 -7.27 5.02
C THR A 52 -20.56 -6.76 5.29
N PRO A 53 -21.37 -7.43 6.13
CA PRO A 53 -22.73 -6.99 6.38
C PRO A 53 -22.68 -5.58 6.98
N LEU A 54 -23.56 -4.70 6.50
CA LEU A 54 -23.78 -3.43 7.18
C LEU A 54 -24.29 -3.72 8.60
N PRO A 55 -23.84 -2.97 9.62
CA PRO A 55 -24.38 -3.12 10.97
C PRO A 55 -25.90 -3.02 10.95
N GLU A 56 -26.57 -3.91 11.68
CA GLU A 56 -28.03 -3.89 11.76
C GLU A 56 -28.51 -2.60 12.43
N VAL A 57 -29.53 -1.98 11.83
CA VAL A 57 -30.20 -0.80 12.36
C VAL A 57 -31.66 -1.13 12.62
N SER A 58 -32.17 -0.61 13.73
CA SER A 58 -33.53 -0.89 14.18
C SER A 58 -34.56 -0.01 13.45
N ASP A 59 -34.16 1.21 13.08
CA ASP A 59 -35.01 2.21 12.45
C ASP A 59 -34.49 2.66 11.09
N ILE A 60 -35.41 2.99 10.17
CA ILE A 60 -35.07 3.47 8.80
C ILE A 60 -34.37 4.84 8.80
N LYS A 61 -34.40 5.55 9.94
CA LYS A 61 -33.74 6.85 10.15
C LYS A 61 -32.33 6.70 10.73
N GLU A 62 -31.97 5.53 11.24
CA GLU A 62 -30.65 5.26 11.78
C GLU A 62 -29.66 4.97 10.64
N ILE A 63 -28.44 5.46 10.79
CA ILE A 63 -27.37 5.24 9.82
C ILE A 63 -26.61 3.98 10.25
N ALA A 64 -26.61 2.95 9.39
CA ALA A 64 -25.87 1.72 9.64
C ALA A 64 -24.37 2.01 9.79
N GLY A 65 -23.81 1.70 10.97
CA GLY A 65 -22.43 2.04 11.34
C GLY A 65 -22.27 3.41 12.02
N GLY A 66 -23.35 4.12 12.32
CA GLY A 66 -23.34 5.38 13.07
C GLY A 66 -23.22 6.63 12.20
N PRO A 67 -23.58 7.81 12.73
CA PRO A 67 -23.50 9.07 12.00
C PRO A 67 -22.05 9.48 11.79
N LEU A 68 -21.69 9.79 10.54
CA LEU A 68 -20.38 10.36 10.21
C LEU A 68 -20.44 11.89 10.23
N THR A 69 -19.36 12.49 10.71
CA THR A 69 -19.18 13.94 10.60
C THR A 69 -19.02 14.35 9.13
N LYS A 70 -19.29 15.63 8.83
CA LYS A 70 -19.17 16.14 7.46
C LYS A 70 -17.69 16.25 7.07
N TRP A 71 -17.42 16.16 5.77
CA TRP A 71 -16.12 16.51 5.22
C TRP A 71 -15.91 18.03 5.26
N PRO A 72 -14.70 18.54 5.61
CA PRO A 72 -13.45 17.81 5.88
C PRO A 72 -13.23 17.36 7.34
N GLN A 73 -14.12 17.73 8.27
CA GLN A 73 -13.94 17.45 9.71
C GLN A 73 -13.82 15.96 10.03
N ARG A 74 -14.46 15.08 9.25
CA ARG A 74 -14.35 13.61 9.40
C ARG A 74 -12.93 13.06 9.32
N LEU A 75 -11.99 13.80 8.74
CA LEU A 75 -10.61 13.36 8.64
C LEU A 75 -9.94 13.15 10.01
N ASN A 76 -10.32 13.98 11.00
CA ASN A 76 -9.78 13.96 12.36
C ASN A 76 -10.81 13.59 13.42
N ALA A 77 -12.08 13.40 13.04
CA ALA A 77 -13.11 12.94 13.96
C ALA A 77 -12.92 11.45 14.28
N ILE A 78 -13.20 11.07 15.52
CA ILE A 78 -13.15 9.67 15.94
C ILE A 78 -14.22 8.88 15.14
N PRO A 79 -13.83 7.82 14.42
CA PRO A 79 -14.77 6.99 13.67
C PRO A 79 -15.77 6.27 14.60
N PRO A 80 -17.06 6.17 14.23
CA PRO A 80 -18.07 5.49 15.05
C PRO A 80 -17.73 4.03 15.38
N ARG A 81 -16.97 3.33 14.53
CA ARG A 81 -16.55 1.95 14.78
C ARG A 81 -15.55 1.81 15.93
N ILE A 82 -14.77 2.86 16.18
CA ILE A 82 -13.84 2.94 17.31
C ILE A 82 -14.64 3.31 18.58
N SER A 83 -15.50 4.33 18.51
CA SER A 83 -16.27 4.77 19.68
C SER A 83 -17.29 3.75 20.17
N SER A 84 -17.86 2.94 19.26
CA SER A 84 -18.76 1.83 19.61
C SER A 84 -18.03 0.58 20.13
N GLY A 85 -16.70 0.55 20.09
CA GLY A 85 -15.90 -0.63 20.46
C GLY A 85 -16.05 -1.81 19.50
N SER A 86 -16.66 -1.62 18.33
CA SER A 86 -16.79 -2.67 17.30
C SER A 86 -15.44 -3.13 16.76
N LEU A 87 -14.42 -2.27 16.81
CA LEU A 87 -13.06 -2.61 16.41
C LEU A 87 -12.23 -3.00 17.64
N THR A 88 -12.16 -4.31 17.91
CA THR A 88 -11.40 -4.83 19.06
C THR A 88 -9.91 -4.55 18.89
N GLY A 89 -9.30 -3.89 19.88
CA GLY A 89 -7.84 -3.66 19.95
C GLY A 89 -7.38 -2.25 19.55
N ILE A 90 -8.30 -1.35 19.15
CA ILE A 90 -7.98 0.06 18.87
C ILE A 90 -8.90 0.94 19.69
N ALA A 91 -8.32 1.73 20.58
CA ALA A 91 -9.04 2.68 21.43
C ALA A 91 -9.05 4.10 20.81
N GLU A 92 -9.95 4.95 21.29
CA GLU A 92 -10.09 6.33 20.81
C GLU A 92 -8.80 7.15 20.99
N ASN A 93 -8.11 6.97 22.12
CA ASN A 93 -6.82 7.62 22.38
C ASN A 93 -5.76 7.21 21.35
N THR A 94 -5.68 5.93 20.98
CA THR A 94 -4.76 5.43 19.95
C THR A 94 -4.99 6.11 18.61
N PHE A 95 -6.25 6.36 18.23
CA PHE A 95 -6.57 7.08 17.00
C PHE A 95 -6.09 8.55 17.01
N VAL A 96 -6.31 9.24 18.13
CA VAL A 96 -5.88 10.63 18.32
C VAL A 96 -4.35 10.71 18.32
N GLU A 97 -3.69 9.84 19.09
CA GLU A 97 -2.23 9.75 19.13
C GLU A 97 -1.64 9.44 17.76
N ASN A 98 -2.22 8.51 17.01
CA ASN A 98 -1.78 8.19 15.65
C ASN A 98 -1.84 9.41 14.72
N THR A 99 -2.93 10.18 14.78
CA THR A 99 -3.09 11.40 13.98
C THR A 99 -2.04 12.45 14.34
N GLU A 100 -1.76 12.66 15.64
CA GLU A 100 -0.75 13.63 16.08
C GLU A 100 0.68 13.20 15.78
N VAL A 101 0.99 11.90 15.88
CA VAL A 101 2.29 11.35 15.50
C VAL A 101 2.53 11.55 14.00
N TRP A 102 1.55 11.24 13.15
CA TRP A 102 1.73 11.38 11.71
C TRP A 102 1.89 12.83 11.24
N LYS A 103 1.22 13.80 11.87
CA LYS A 103 1.48 15.22 11.62
C LYS A 103 2.95 15.58 11.87
N LYS A 104 3.49 15.19 13.02
CA LYS A 104 4.90 15.44 13.37
C LYS A 104 5.88 14.74 12.42
N ARG A 105 5.58 13.49 12.03
CA ARG A 105 6.41 12.70 11.10
C ARG A 105 6.45 13.33 9.71
N VAL A 106 5.30 13.73 9.17
CA VAL A 106 5.21 14.39 7.86
C VAL A 106 5.93 15.74 7.87
N GLU A 107 5.78 16.54 8.93
CA GLU A 107 6.56 17.77 9.11
C GLU A 107 8.07 17.52 9.12
N TYR A 108 8.52 16.45 9.80
CA TYR A 108 9.92 16.05 9.80
C TYR A 108 10.39 15.61 8.40
N TYR A 109 9.60 14.81 7.68
CA TYR A 109 9.93 14.39 6.31
C TYR A 109 10.10 15.60 5.39
N LYS A 110 9.19 16.57 5.44
CA LYS A 110 9.26 17.81 4.64
C LYS A 110 10.49 18.67 4.97
N LYS A 111 11.01 18.61 6.20
CA LYS A 111 12.25 19.32 6.59
C LYS A 111 13.50 18.66 6.02
N ILE A 112 13.52 17.33 5.94
CA ILE A 112 14.68 16.56 5.47
C ILE A 112 14.75 16.50 3.95
N ASP A 113 13.59 16.32 3.30
CA ASP A 113 13.46 16.28 1.84
C ASP A 113 12.60 17.46 1.37
N TYR A 114 13.28 18.50 0.87
CA TYR A 114 12.63 19.71 0.37
C TYR A 114 11.73 19.42 -0.85
N GLN A 115 11.98 18.34 -1.60
CA GLN A 115 11.15 17.97 -2.75
C GLN A 115 9.75 17.55 -2.32
N LEU A 116 9.62 16.93 -1.12
CA LEU A 116 8.32 16.58 -0.56
C LEU A 116 7.53 17.83 -0.12
N ALA A 117 8.22 18.91 0.24
CA ALA A 117 7.60 20.19 0.58
C ALA A 117 7.24 21.03 -0.66
N GLU A 118 7.79 20.70 -1.83
CA GLU A 118 7.54 21.42 -3.08
C GLU A 118 6.16 21.06 -3.65
N THR A 119 5.27 22.05 -3.68
CA THR A 119 3.91 21.87 -4.21
C THR A 119 3.94 21.51 -5.70
N GLY A 120 3.31 20.39 -6.05
CA GLY A 120 3.19 19.94 -7.44
C GLY A 120 4.27 18.97 -7.92
N ARG A 121 5.36 18.79 -7.17
CA ARG A 121 6.43 17.82 -7.47
C ARG A 121 5.93 16.38 -7.48
N TYR A 122 5.07 16.04 -6.52
CA TYR A 122 4.42 14.75 -6.39
C TYR A 122 2.91 14.93 -6.34
N ARG A 123 2.15 14.06 -7.02
CA ARG A 123 0.69 14.12 -7.03
C ARG A 123 0.05 12.81 -6.59
N ASN A 124 0.66 11.69 -6.94
CA ASN A 124 0.13 10.35 -6.71
C ASN A 124 0.98 9.63 -5.64
N PHE A 125 0.46 9.52 -4.42
CA PHE A 125 1.13 8.83 -3.31
C PHE A 125 0.51 7.45 -3.09
N LEU A 126 1.35 6.49 -2.73
CA LEU A 126 0.95 5.18 -2.25
C LEU A 126 1.49 5.00 -0.84
N ASP A 127 0.60 4.80 0.13
CA ASP A 127 0.97 4.41 1.48
C ASP A 127 0.81 2.90 1.63
N MET A 128 1.93 2.18 1.69
CA MET A 128 1.95 0.71 1.66
C MET A 128 1.43 0.08 2.95
N ASN A 129 1.44 0.84 4.06
CA ASN A 129 0.96 0.40 5.36
C ASN A 129 0.22 1.53 6.07
N ALA A 130 -1.01 1.80 5.63
CA ALA A 130 -1.76 2.96 6.09
C ALA A 130 -2.25 2.87 7.54
N TYR A 131 -2.39 1.66 8.09
CA TYR A 131 -2.98 1.42 9.41
C TYR A 131 -4.31 2.20 9.57
N LEU A 132 -4.34 3.30 10.33
CA LEU A 132 -5.54 4.14 10.52
C LEU A 132 -5.68 5.29 9.51
N GLY A 133 -4.80 5.40 8.51
CA GLY A 133 -4.79 6.47 7.49
C GLY A 133 -4.19 7.79 7.98
N GLY A 134 -3.35 7.76 9.01
CA GLY A 134 -2.77 8.96 9.63
C GLY A 134 -1.83 9.73 8.70
N PHE A 135 -1.02 9.03 7.90
CA PHE A 135 -0.13 9.65 6.91
C PHE A 135 -0.92 10.45 5.87
N ALA A 136 -1.94 9.85 5.26
CA ALA A 136 -2.81 10.54 4.32
C ALA A 136 -3.55 11.73 4.93
N ALA A 137 -3.98 11.62 6.19
CA ALA A 137 -4.63 12.72 6.89
C ALA A 137 -3.69 13.90 7.16
N ALA A 138 -2.41 13.63 7.44
CA ALA A 138 -1.41 14.66 7.64
C ALA A 138 -1.01 15.41 6.35
N LEU A 139 -1.30 14.84 5.18
CA LEU A 139 -1.03 15.44 3.86
C LEU A 139 -2.27 16.07 3.20
N PHE A 140 -3.38 16.21 3.93
CA PHE A 140 -4.65 16.71 3.37
C PHE A 140 -4.56 18.12 2.80
N ASP A 141 -3.73 18.98 3.39
CA ASP A 141 -3.59 20.38 2.96
C ASP A 141 -2.76 20.52 1.66
N ASP A 142 -2.06 19.45 1.24
CA ASP A 142 -1.28 19.44 0.01
C ASP A 142 -2.16 19.02 -1.20
N PRO A 143 -1.92 19.57 -2.41
CA PRO A 143 -2.69 19.24 -3.61
C PRO A 143 -2.30 17.88 -4.22
N LEU A 144 -2.35 16.81 -3.41
CA LEU A 144 -1.98 15.44 -3.77
C LEU A 144 -3.10 14.47 -3.38
N TRP A 145 -3.03 13.24 -3.87
CA TRP A 145 -3.89 12.16 -3.40
C TRP A 145 -3.05 10.97 -2.92
N VAL A 146 -3.56 10.29 -1.90
CA VAL A 146 -2.90 9.12 -1.28
C VAL A 146 -3.80 7.90 -1.46
N MET A 147 -3.27 6.86 -2.09
CA MET A 147 -3.84 5.52 -2.02
C MET A 147 -3.37 4.86 -0.73
N ASN A 148 -4.30 4.51 0.16
CA ASN A 148 -3.98 3.85 1.42
C ASN A 148 -4.09 2.34 1.25
N ALA A 149 -2.99 1.61 1.39
CA ALA A 149 -3.01 0.16 1.41
C ALA A 149 -2.97 -0.35 2.85
N VAL A 150 -3.92 -1.24 3.19
CA VAL A 150 -3.89 -2.00 4.43
C VAL A 150 -3.36 -3.39 4.11
N PRO A 151 -2.17 -3.75 4.60
CA PRO A 151 -1.65 -5.09 4.36
C PRO A 151 -2.61 -6.12 4.97
N VAL A 152 -2.98 -7.15 4.20
CA VAL A 152 -3.96 -8.16 4.62
C VAL A 152 -3.58 -8.84 5.95
N LYS A 153 -2.32 -8.74 6.36
CA LYS A 153 -1.82 -9.31 7.62
C LYS A 153 -1.06 -8.33 8.51
N ALA A 154 -1.09 -7.01 8.26
CA ALA A 154 -0.55 -6.00 9.19
C ALA A 154 -1.24 -6.07 10.55
N ASP A 155 -2.52 -6.43 10.52
CA ASP A 155 -3.37 -6.39 11.68
C ASP A 155 -4.23 -7.66 11.71
N GLN A 156 -4.36 -8.30 12.87
CA GLN A 156 -5.53 -9.15 13.15
C GLN A 156 -6.84 -8.33 13.11
N ILE A 157 -6.72 -7.01 13.00
CA ILE A 157 -7.76 -6.00 13.14
C ILE A 157 -7.98 -5.31 11.78
N ASN A 158 -9.19 -5.37 11.27
CA ASN A 158 -9.50 -4.75 9.98
C ASN A 158 -9.62 -3.21 10.10
N THR A 159 -8.54 -2.49 9.76
CA THR A 159 -8.44 -1.02 9.84
C THR A 159 -8.98 -0.28 8.62
N LEU A 160 -9.27 -0.97 7.50
CA LEU A 160 -9.76 -0.31 6.27
C LEU A 160 -11.09 0.41 6.47
N GLY A 161 -11.96 -0.10 7.34
CA GLY A 161 -13.21 0.56 7.70
C GLY A 161 -12.99 1.95 8.31
N VAL A 162 -11.94 2.12 9.12
CA VAL A 162 -11.57 3.41 9.70
C VAL A 162 -11.14 4.38 8.61
N ILE A 163 -10.33 3.93 7.64
CA ILE A 163 -9.88 4.76 6.51
C ILE A 163 -11.09 5.31 5.73
N TYR A 164 -12.11 4.48 5.47
CA TYR A 164 -13.33 4.92 4.80
C TYR A 164 -14.17 5.87 5.64
N GLU A 165 -14.29 5.64 6.95
CA GLU A 165 -15.02 6.53 7.87
C GLU A 165 -14.36 7.92 7.98
N ARG A 166 -13.02 7.99 7.88
CA ARG A 166 -12.27 9.26 7.72
C ARG A 166 -12.50 9.94 6.38
N GLY A 167 -13.06 9.23 5.41
CA GLY A 167 -13.27 9.72 4.05
C GLY A 167 -12.10 9.58 3.09
N LEU A 168 -11.14 8.73 3.43
CA LEU A 168 -9.97 8.44 2.62
C LEU A 168 -10.23 7.23 1.72
N ILE A 169 -9.46 7.12 0.63
CA ILE A 169 -9.52 5.98 -0.27
C ILE A 169 -8.46 4.96 0.16
N GLY A 170 -8.85 3.69 0.22
CA GLY A 170 -7.91 2.61 0.49
C GLY A 170 -8.35 1.26 -0.05
N THR A 171 -7.42 0.32 -0.01
CA THR A 171 -7.59 -1.07 -0.46
C THR A 171 -6.82 -2.01 0.46
N TYR A 172 -7.19 -3.30 0.46
CA TYR A 172 -6.28 -4.33 0.95
C TYR A 172 -5.21 -4.63 -0.09
N GLN A 173 -4.00 -4.95 0.37
CA GLN A 173 -2.95 -5.46 -0.50
C GLN A 173 -2.14 -6.56 0.22
N ASN A 174 -1.77 -7.61 -0.51
CA ASN A 174 -0.73 -8.53 -0.08
C ASN A 174 0.55 -8.16 -0.82
N TRP A 175 1.57 -7.67 -0.12
CA TRP A 175 2.81 -7.24 -0.77
C TRP A 175 3.73 -8.38 -1.22
N CYS A 176 3.40 -9.64 -0.91
CA CYS A 176 4.00 -10.79 -1.57
C CYS A 176 3.38 -11.08 -2.96
N GLU A 177 2.35 -10.33 -3.35
CA GLU A 177 1.66 -10.45 -4.63
C GLU A 177 1.69 -9.10 -5.34
N ALA A 178 1.64 -9.14 -6.68
CA ALA A 178 1.61 -7.93 -7.48
C ALA A 178 0.33 -7.12 -7.23
N MET A 179 0.48 -5.81 -7.04
CA MET A 179 -0.59 -4.85 -6.89
C MET A 179 -1.16 -4.48 -8.26
N SER A 180 -2.49 -4.47 -8.37
CA SER A 180 -3.12 -3.91 -9.56
C SER A 180 -2.88 -2.40 -9.60
N THR A 181 -2.12 -1.97 -10.59
CA THR A 181 -1.73 -0.56 -10.82
C THR A 181 -2.59 0.12 -11.88
N TYR A 182 -3.59 -0.57 -12.44
CA TYR A 182 -4.45 0.04 -13.44
C TYR A 182 -5.54 0.89 -12.77
N PRO A 183 -5.76 2.16 -13.16
CA PRO A 183 -5.13 2.93 -14.25
C PRO A 183 -4.02 3.91 -13.80
N ARG A 184 -3.43 3.78 -12.61
CA ARG A 184 -2.50 4.78 -12.04
C ARG A 184 -1.15 4.22 -11.60
N THR A 185 -0.10 4.88 -12.05
CA THR A 185 1.26 4.77 -11.51
C THR A 185 1.52 5.87 -10.48
N TYR A 186 2.42 5.63 -9.53
CA TYR A 186 2.65 6.52 -8.38
C TYR A 186 3.97 7.29 -8.51
N ASP A 187 3.98 8.53 -8.04
CA ASP A 187 5.15 9.40 -8.04
C ASP A 187 5.93 9.27 -6.73
N PHE A 188 5.24 8.82 -5.67
CA PHE A 188 5.80 8.68 -4.34
C PHE A 188 5.27 7.43 -3.63
N ILE A 189 6.16 6.68 -2.98
CA ILE A 189 5.79 5.53 -2.15
C ILE A 189 6.24 5.77 -0.71
N HIS A 190 5.31 5.59 0.23
CA HIS A 190 5.59 5.58 1.65
C HIS A 190 5.44 4.16 2.18
N ALA A 191 6.43 3.70 2.96
CA ALA A 191 6.48 2.37 3.52
C ALA A 191 6.89 2.45 5.00
N ASP A 192 5.92 2.26 5.90
CA ASP A 192 6.16 2.20 7.35
C ASP A 192 6.16 0.75 7.84
N SER A 193 7.31 0.29 8.33
CA SER A 193 7.54 -1.02 8.93
C SER A 193 7.11 -2.21 8.06
N ILE A 194 7.04 -2.01 6.74
CA ILE A 194 6.49 -3.01 5.81
C ILE A 194 7.41 -4.21 5.65
N PHE A 195 8.72 -4.00 5.68
CA PHE A 195 9.70 -5.06 5.48
C PHE A 195 9.81 -5.92 6.73
N SER A 196 9.81 -5.30 7.91
CA SER A 196 9.71 -6.02 9.17
C SER A 196 8.41 -6.84 9.27
N LEU A 197 7.28 -6.29 8.79
CA LEU A 197 6.00 -7.01 8.78
C LEU A 197 6.02 -8.28 7.90
N TYR A 198 6.77 -8.26 6.81
CA TYR A 198 6.81 -9.35 5.82
C TYR A 198 8.06 -10.24 5.89
N LYS A 199 8.97 -9.98 6.82
CA LYS A 199 10.29 -10.64 6.94
C LYS A 199 10.27 -12.17 6.88
N ASP A 200 9.26 -12.81 7.47
CA ASP A 200 9.16 -14.28 7.55
C ASP A 200 8.16 -14.88 6.52
N ARG A 201 7.76 -14.10 5.51
CA ARG A 201 6.60 -14.41 4.66
C ARG A 201 6.92 -14.40 3.17
N CYS A 202 7.68 -13.42 2.72
CA CYS A 202 8.22 -13.36 1.37
C CYS A 202 9.54 -12.59 1.40
N GLU A 203 10.31 -12.76 0.34
CA GLU A 203 11.63 -12.15 0.24
C GLU A 203 11.51 -10.63 0.12
N MET A 204 12.46 -9.92 0.74
CA MET A 204 12.53 -8.46 0.69
C MET A 204 12.62 -7.95 -0.75
N GLU A 205 13.34 -8.70 -1.58
CA GLU A 205 13.56 -8.45 -3.00
C GLU A 205 12.24 -8.44 -3.77
N ASP A 206 11.29 -9.32 -3.46
CA ASP A 206 9.98 -9.36 -4.12
C ASP A 206 9.19 -8.06 -3.88
N ILE A 207 9.22 -7.55 -2.64
CA ILE A 207 8.57 -6.28 -2.28
C ILE A 207 9.27 -5.11 -2.98
N LEU A 208 10.61 -5.09 -3.02
CA LEU A 208 11.37 -4.03 -3.68
C LEU A 208 11.14 -4.01 -5.19
N LEU A 209 11.07 -5.18 -5.84
CA LEU A 209 10.75 -5.30 -7.26
C LEU A 209 9.33 -4.80 -7.55
N GLU A 210 8.38 -5.07 -6.66
CA GLU A 210 7.03 -4.56 -6.80
C GLU A 210 6.98 -3.03 -6.61
N MET A 211 7.72 -2.49 -5.63
CA MET A 211 7.87 -1.03 -5.47
C MET A 211 8.47 -0.40 -6.73
N ASP A 212 9.50 -1.02 -7.34
CA ASP A 212 10.11 -0.54 -8.57
C ASP A 212 9.15 -0.57 -9.76
N ARG A 213 8.34 -1.62 -9.87
CA ARG A 213 7.34 -1.73 -10.93
C ARG A 213 6.25 -0.66 -10.82
N ILE A 214 5.86 -0.29 -9.59
CA ILE A 214 4.77 0.65 -9.31
C ILE A 214 5.25 2.11 -9.42
N LEU A 215 6.49 2.39 -9.01
CA LEU A 215 7.08 3.71 -8.95
C LEU A 215 7.48 4.21 -10.35
N ARG A 216 7.05 5.42 -10.70
CA ARG A 216 7.50 6.08 -11.93
C ARG A 216 9.01 6.37 -11.87
N PRO A 217 9.67 6.50 -13.03
CA PRO A 217 11.01 7.08 -13.05
C PRO A 217 11.04 8.45 -12.38
N GLU A 218 12.14 8.76 -11.71
CA GLU A 218 12.31 9.95 -10.88
C GLU A 218 11.30 10.05 -9.71
N GLY A 219 10.58 8.97 -9.43
CA GLY A 219 9.74 8.85 -8.25
C GLY A 219 10.58 8.67 -6.98
N SER A 220 10.03 9.10 -5.85
CA SER A 220 10.71 9.03 -4.55
C SER A 220 10.04 8.05 -3.60
N VAL A 221 10.81 7.55 -2.66
CA VAL A 221 10.37 6.59 -1.65
C VAL A 221 10.87 7.02 -0.28
N ILE A 222 9.98 6.94 0.71
CA ILE A 222 10.35 6.95 2.13
C ILE A 222 10.07 5.58 2.71
N ILE A 223 11.11 4.96 3.27
CA ILE A 223 11.01 3.70 3.99
C ILE A 223 11.41 3.95 5.45
N ARG A 224 10.49 3.75 6.38
CA ARG A 224 10.74 3.80 7.81
C ARG A 224 10.72 2.37 8.35
N ASP A 225 11.85 1.92 8.91
CA ASP A 225 11.96 0.57 9.48
C ASP A 225 13.18 0.50 10.43
N ASP A 226 13.42 -0.65 11.05
CA ASP A 226 14.62 -0.90 11.85
C ASP A 226 15.91 -0.77 11.01
N VAL A 227 16.95 -0.17 11.60
CA VAL A 227 18.23 0.09 10.93
C VAL A 227 18.84 -1.15 10.26
N ASP A 228 18.73 -2.34 10.85
CA ASP A 228 19.30 -3.57 10.26
C ASP A 228 18.58 -3.97 8.98
N VAL A 229 17.28 -3.66 8.90
CA VAL A 229 16.44 -3.87 7.72
C VAL A 229 16.79 -2.83 6.66
N LEU A 230 16.90 -1.56 7.03
CA LEU A 230 17.24 -0.48 6.09
C LEU A 230 18.63 -0.66 5.45
N LEU A 231 19.62 -1.17 6.19
CA LEU A 231 20.94 -1.43 5.62
C LEU A 231 20.91 -2.51 4.52
N LYS A 232 20.05 -3.54 4.68
CA LYS A 232 19.84 -4.56 3.65
C LYS A 232 19.10 -3.98 2.45
N ILE A 233 18.04 -3.20 2.70
CA ILE A 233 17.30 -2.51 1.64
C ILE A 233 18.24 -1.60 0.86
N LYS A 234 19.08 -0.80 1.55
CA LYS A 234 20.05 0.10 0.93
C LYS A 234 20.94 -0.63 -0.05
N LYS A 235 21.49 -1.78 0.35
CA LYS A 235 22.31 -2.62 -0.53
C LYS A 235 21.57 -3.07 -1.80
N ASN A 236 20.29 -3.45 -1.66
CA ASN A 236 19.48 -3.90 -2.79
C ASN A 236 19.09 -2.74 -3.72
N ILE A 237 18.66 -1.59 -3.19
CA ILE A 237 18.27 -0.44 -4.01
C ILE A 237 19.48 0.16 -4.76
N ASP A 238 20.69 0.08 -4.19
CA ASP A 238 21.93 0.48 -4.88
C ASP A 238 22.20 -0.40 -6.10
N ALA A 239 21.95 -1.71 -5.99
CA ALA A 239 22.03 -2.63 -7.13
C ALA A 239 20.94 -2.34 -8.19
N MET A 240 19.80 -1.80 -7.77
CA MET A 240 18.70 -1.36 -8.64
C MET A 240 18.91 0.06 -9.22
N GLN A 241 20.07 0.69 -8.97
CA GLN A 241 20.40 2.05 -9.43
C GLN A 241 19.46 3.13 -8.87
N TRP A 242 18.94 2.93 -7.66
CA TRP A 242 18.27 3.99 -6.93
C TRP A 242 19.30 4.75 -6.09
N GLU A 243 19.12 6.06 -5.97
CA GLU A 243 19.95 6.87 -5.09
C GLU A 243 19.25 6.99 -3.74
N GLY A 244 19.88 6.52 -2.67
CA GLY A 244 19.29 6.54 -1.33
C GLY A 244 20.21 7.07 -0.25
N ARG A 245 19.60 7.61 0.81
CA ARG A 245 20.29 8.03 2.05
C ARG A 245 19.47 7.66 3.27
N ILE A 246 20.13 7.15 4.30
CA ILE A 246 19.52 6.87 5.60
C ILE A 246 19.71 8.10 6.48
N VAL A 247 18.64 8.49 7.17
CA VAL A 247 18.62 9.59 8.13
C VAL A 247 18.09 9.12 9.48
N ASP A 248 18.39 9.90 10.51
CA ASP A 248 17.94 9.63 11.87
C ASP A 248 16.44 9.87 12.06
N HIS A 249 15.89 9.19 13.07
CA HIS A 249 14.52 9.37 13.54
C HIS A 249 14.28 10.78 14.07
N GLU A 250 13.04 11.26 14.05
CA GLU A 250 12.66 12.59 14.55
C GLU A 250 12.96 12.83 16.05
N LYS A 251 13.13 11.75 16.83
CA LYS A 251 13.48 11.78 18.25
C LYS A 251 15.00 11.78 18.50
N GLY A 252 15.81 11.58 17.45
CA GLY A 252 17.26 11.64 17.52
C GLY A 252 17.98 10.35 17.05
N PRO A 253 19.33 10.35 17.13
CA PRO A 253 20.17 9.33 16.53
C PRO A 253 20.20 7.98 17.29
N HIS A 254 19.73 7.93 18.53
CA HIS A 254 19.77 6.71 19.35
C HIS A 254 18.59 5.77 19.10
N GLU A 255 17.56 6.21 18.36
CA GLU A 255 16.45 5.36 17.96
C GLU A 255 16.92 4.34 16.91
N ARG A 256 16.51 3.08 17.09
CA ARG A 256 16.79 2.00 16.12
C ARG A 256 15.97 2.12 14.84
N GLU A 257 14.75 2.63 14.96
CA GLU A 257 13.95 3.00 13.78
C GLU A 257 14.64 4.15 13.07
N LYS A 258 14.85 4.01 11.77
CA LYS A 258 15.50 5.00 10.91
C LYS A 258 14.61 5.25 9.70
N ILE A 259 15.00 6.23 8.89
CA ILE A 259 14.26 6.59 7.68
C ILE A 259 15.22 6.58 6.49
N LEU A 260 14.90 5.80 5.47
CA LEU A 260 15.59 5.75 4.20
C LEU A 260 14.78 6.57 3.19
N PHE A 261 15.41 7.63 2.68
CA PHE A 261 14.93 8.38 1.52
C PHE A 261 15.62 7.82 0.28
N ALA A 262 14.86 7.48 -0.75
CA ALA A 262 15.41 6.99 -2.00
C ALA A 262 14.70 7.61 -3.22
N VAL A 263 15.43 7.78 -4.32
CA VAL A 263 14.93 8.27 -5.59
C VAL A 263 15.28 7.26 -6.67
N LYS A 264 14.26 6.82 -7.42
CA LYS A 264 14.45 5.94 -8.58
C LYS A 264 14.99 6.75 -9.74
N GLN A 265 16.18 6.39 -10.22
CA GLN A 265 16.80 7.08 -11.34
C GLN A 265 16.14 6.70 -12.67
N TYR A 266 16.05 7.65 -13.59
CA TYR A 266 15.67 7.36 -14.97
C TYR A 266 16.90 6.86 -15.74
N TRP A 267 17.06 5.55 -15.80
CA TRP A 267 18.13 4.95 -16.58
C TRP A 267 17.69 4.81 -18.04
N THR A 268 18.22 5.66 -18.91
CA THR A 268 18.32 5.35 -20.35
C THR A 268 19.72 4.79 -20.59
N THR A 269 19.85 3.82 -21.49
CA THR A 269 21.18 3.40 -21.97
C THR A 269 21.96 4.63 -22.40
N SER A 270 23.15 4.84 -21.83
CA SER A 270 24.05 5.90 -22.26
C SER A 270 24.18 5.87 -23.79
N PRO A 271 24.16 7.02 -24.48
CA PRO A 271 24.41 7.04 -25.91
C PRO A 271 25.71 6.28 -26.18
N LEU A 272 25.68 5.32 -27.10
CA LEU A 272 26.90 4.66 -27.58
C LEU A 272 27.87 5.77 -28.00
N THR A 273 28.96 5.93 -27.26
CA THR A 273 30.06 6.80 -27.69
C THR A 273 30.52 6.27 -29.06
N PRO A 274 30.56 7.11 -30.11
CA PRO A 274 31.10 6.67 -31.38
C PRO A 274 32.53 6.21 -31.12
N LYS A 275 32.82 4.94 -31.41
CA LYS A 275 34.21 4.48 -31.45
C LYS A 275 34.93 5.36 -32.47
N GLN A 276 35.89 6.14 -32.00
CA GLN A 276 36.90 6.70 -32.90
C GLN A 276 37.74 5.52 -33.36
N ASP A 277 37.43 5.03 -34.56
CA ASP A 277 38.34 4.15 -35.29
C ASP A 277 39.57 5.00 -35.67
N GLN A 278 40.69 4.75 -34.99
CA GLN A 278 42.03 5.14 -35.42
C GLN A 278 42.82 3.87 -35.75
#